data_AF-A0A8C7ETH8-F1
#
_entry.id   AF-A0A8C7ETH8-F1
#
_cell.length_a   1.000
_cell.length_b   1.000
_cell.length_c   1.000
_cell.angle_alpha   90.00
_cell.angle_beta   90.00
_cell.angle_gamma   90.00
#
_symmetry.space_group_name_H-M   'P 1'
#
loop_
_entity.id
_entity.type
_entity.pdbx_description
1 polymer ?
#
loop_
_entity_poly.entity_id
_entity_poly.type
_entity_poly.pdbx_seq_one_letter_code
_entity_poly.pdbx_strand_id
1 'polypeptide(L)'
;MSTPRGSQGSSFMRKGVLEVPSPTEKDWPKDDEDDYVFFDLGEEVDPLPQPYRMINKMVNLLFDKCWEVIQEREARRKVEFSQTQPTTYAPLIESKLNKMPNCMAISQDYVFIGGAKGFSIYNLYSAKRVYGWEKLKVDVTSIWATDLGSEILIVPVDEMGTVLPLFF
;
A
#
# COMPACT_ATOMS: atom_id res chain seq x y z
N MET A 1 74.20 -28.53 -58.47
CA MET A 1 73.73 -29.07 -57.18
C MET A 1 74.83 -28.83 -56.16
N SER A 2 74.50 -28.08 -55.11
CA SER A 2 75.45 -27.37 -54.25
C SER A 2 75.71 -28.09 -52.93
N THR A 3 76.99 -28.11 -52.59
CA THR A 3 77.64 -28.03 -51.26
C THR A 3 77.41 -29.11 -50.19
N PRO A 4 78.51 -29.74 -49.73
CA PRO A 4 78.64 -30.41 -48.44
C PRO A 4 79.22 -29.45 -47.37
N ARG A 5 79.35 -29.94 -46.11
CA ARG A 5 80.11 -29.44 -44.92
C ARG A 5 79.16 -29.38 -43.71
N GLY A 6 79.54 -29.74 -42.48
CA GLY A 6 80.86 -29.73 -41.87
C GLY A 6 80.81 -28.83 -40.63
N SER A 7 81.00 -29.45 -39.47
CA SER A 7 81.58 -28.95 -38.20
C SER A 7 81.08 -27.65 -37.54
N GLN A 8 80.73 -27.83 -36.25
CA GLN A 8 80.93 -26.97 -35.07
C GLN A 8 80.55 -25.47 -35.11
N GLY A 9 79.68 -25.12 -34.15
CA GLY A 9 79.94 -23.96 -33.29
C GLY A 9 79.05 -22.73 -33.53
N SER A 10 78.28 -22.43 -32.49
CA SER A 10 77.80 -21.11 -32.08
C SER A 10 76.49 -20.56 -32.67
N SER A 11 75.63 -20.23 -31.70
CA SER A 11 74.90 -18.97 -31.59
C SER A 11 73.37 -19.01 -31.76
N PHE A 12 72.75 -18.40 -30.74
CA PHE A 12 71.40 -17.82 -30.66
C PHE A 12 70.19 -18.76 -30.74
N MET A 13 69.94 -19.47 -29.63
CA MET A 13 68.57 -19.76 -29.20
C MET A 13 68.08 -18.61 -28.30
N ARG A 14 67.32 -17.72 -28.93
CA ARG A 14 66.43 -16.72 -28.33
C ARG A 14 65.49 -17.40 -27.34
N LYS A 15 65.68 -17.14 -26.04
CA LYS A 15 64.66 -17.37 -25.01
C LYS A 15 64.72 -16.18 -24.05
N GLY A 16 63.74 -15.30 -24.18
CA GLY A 16 63.60 -14.14 -23.30
C GLY A 16 63.34 -14.63 -21.87
N VAL A 17 64.33 -14.45 -21.00
CA VAL A 17 64.12 -14.44 -19.57
C VAL A 17 63.86 -12.97 -19.23
N LEU A 18 62.60 -12.63 -19.00
CA LEU A 18 62.24 -11.40 -18.31
C LEU A 18 62.68 -11.56 -16.85
N GLU A 19 63.86 -11.07 -16.51
CA GLU A 19 64.24 -10.86 -15.11
C GLU A 19 63.39 -9.69 -14.58
N VAL A 20 62.54 -9.96 -13.59
CA VAL A 20 61.78 -8.93 -12.88
C VAL A 20 62.76 -8.25 -11.91
N PRO A 21 62.97 -6.91 -12.00
CA PRO A 21 63.84 -6.23 -11.06
C PRO A 21 63.18 -6.20 -9.67
N SER A 22 63.97 -6.43 -8.62
CA SER A 22 63.50 -6.34 -7.23
C SER A 22 63.04 -4.91 -6.91
N PRO A 23 61.90 -4.71 -6.23
CA PRO A 23 61.40 -3.38 -5.93
C PRO A 23 62.37 -2.65 -5.01
N THR A 24 62.73 -1.42 -5.35
CA THR A 24 63.50 -0.51 -4.49
C THR A 24 62.52 0.41 -3.77
N GLU A 25 62.75 0.73 -2.49
CA GLU A 25 61.87 1.50 -1.58
C GLU A 25 61.39 2.88 -2.09
N LYS A 26 61.82 3.33 -3.27
CA LYS A 26 61.46 4.63 -3.86
C LYS A 26 60.13 4.64 -4.62
N ASP A 27 59.50 3.48 -4.84
CA ASP A 27 58.23 3.36 -5.58
C ASP A 27 57.00 3.16 -4.69
N TRP A 28 57.13 3.23 -3.36
CA TRP A 28 55.96 3.22 -2.48
C TRP A 28 55.28 4.59 -2.49
N PRO A 29 53.96 4.68 -2.71
CA PRO A 29 53.23 5.90 -2.42
C PRO A 29 53.43 6.22 -0.93
N LYS A 30 53.71 7.48 -0.62
CA LYS A 30 53.83 7.94 0.76
C LYS A 30 52.49 7.68 1.46
N ASP A 31 52.55 6.95 2.56
CA ASP A 31 51.42 6.70 3.45
C ASP A 31 51.11 8.02 4.14
N ASP A 32 50.10 8.74 3.65
CA ASP A 32 49.51 9.84 4.39
C ASP A 32 48.79 9.18 5.57
N GLU A 33 49.43 9.24 6.74
CA GLU A 33 48.83 8.86 8.02
C GLU A 33 47.68 9.81 8.36
N ASP A 34 46.56 9.66 7.66
CA ASP A 34 45.26 10.01 8.21
C ASP A 34 44.88 8.86 9.14
N ASP A 35 45.04 9.15 10.43
CA ASP A 35 44.70 8.34 11.59
C ASP A 35 43.27 7.79 11.45
N TYR A 36 43.12 6.60 10.86
CA TYR A 36 41.87 5.84 10.88
C TYR A 36 41.63 5.35 12.30
N VAL A 37 41.06 6.22 13.12
CA VAL A 37 40.52 5.87 14.43
C VAL A 37 39.42 4.83 14.20
N PHE A 38 39.76 3.55 14.38
CA PHE A 38 38.79 2.49 14.52
C PHE A 38 37.97 2.77 15.78
N PHE A 39 36.81 3.41 15.59
CA PHE A 39 35.77 3.47 16.60
C PHE A 39 35.22 2.05 16.79
N ASP A 40 35.72 1.34 17.80
CA ASP A 40 35.15 0.05 18.21
C ASP A 40 33.88 0.34 19.03
N LEU A 41 32.76 0.43 18.31
CA LEU A 41 31.42 0.47 18.87
C LEU A 41 31.18 -0.82 19.65
N GLY A 42 31.34 -0.77 20.98
CA GLY A 42 30.82 -1.70 21.98
C GLY A 42 30.46 -3.09 21.44
N GLU A 43 31.49 -3.91 21.23
CA GLU A 43 31.37 -5.28 20.73
C GLU A 43 30.57 -6.12 21.77
N GLU A 44 29.33 -6.48 21.43
CA GLU A 44 28.73 -7.70 21.96
C GLU A 44 29.69 -8.82 21.59
N VAL A 45 30.49 -9.28 22.56
CA VAL A 45 31.61 -10.20 22.33
C VAL A 45 31.04 -11.50 21.76
N ASP A 46 31.04 -11.63 20.44
CA ASP A 46 30.65 -12.86 19.75
C ASP A 46 31.62 -13.95 20.23
N PRO A 47 31.14 -14.95 21.01
CA PRO A 47 32.00 -15.81 21.81
C PRO A 47 32.86 -16.77 20.96
N LEU A 48 32.67 -16.76 19.65
CA LEU A 48 33.31 -17.69 18.72
C LEU A 48 34.67 -17.17 18.23
N PRO A 49 35.70 -18.03 18.20
CA PRO A 49 36.97 -17.70 17.57
C PRO A 49 36.84 -17.63 16.03
N GLN A 50 37.78 -16.97 15.37
CA GLN A 50 37.87 -17.02 13.91
C GLN A 50 38.26 -18.44 13.45
N PRO A 51 37.65 -18.97 12.37
CA PRO A 51 36.72 -18.33 11.42
C PRO A 51 35.23 -18.51 11.75
N TYR A 52 34.90 -19.24 12.83
CA TYR A 52 33.53 -19.58 13.19
C TYR A 52 32.67 -18.35 13.47
N ARG A 53 33.29 -17.28 13.99
CA ARG A 53 32.67 -15.96 14.14
C ARG A 53 32.09 -15.41 12.84
N MET A 54 32.90 -15.45 11.77
CA MET A 54 32.48 -14.98 10.46
C MET A 54 31.32 -15.81 9.91
N ILE A 55 31.39 -17.13 10.07
CA ILE A 55 30.33 -18.05 9.65
C ILE A 55 29.03 -17.75 10.42
N ASN A 56 29.12 -17.58 11.75
CA ASN A 56 27.97 -17.25 12.59
C ASN A 56 27.30 -15.94 12.15
N LYS A 57 28.09 -14.88 11.93
CA LYS A 57 27.59 -13.59 11.42
C LYS A 57 26.89 -13.74 10.05
N MET A 58 27.47 -14.51 9.13
CA MET A 58 26.86 -14.75 7.81
C MET A 58 25.55 -15.52 7.90
N VAL A 59 25.50 -16.54 8.78
CA VAL A 59 24.31 -17.36 8.99
C VAL A 59 23.19 -16.56 9.66
N ASN A 60 23.52 -15.77 10.68
CA ASN A 60 22.54 -14.91 11.35
C ASN A 60 21.99 -13.84 10.39
N LEU A 61 22.88 -13.21 9.61
CA LEU A 61 22.45 -12.27 8.57
C LEU A 61 21.50 -12.91 7.54
N LEU A 62 21.73 -14.18 7.19
CA LEU A 62 20.82 -14.91 6.31
C LEU A 62 19.47 -15.14 6.98
N PHE A 63 19.45 -15.55 8.25
CA PHE A 63 18.21 -15.73 9.00
C PHE A 63 17.42 -14.44 9.13
N ASP A 64 18.08 -13.32 9.48
CA ASP A 64 17.44 -12.00 9.60
C ASP A 64 16.78 -11.60 8.28
N LYS A 65 17.50 -11.71 7.16
CA LYS A 65 16.97 -11.40 5.82
C LYS A 65 15.81 -12.32 5.43
N CYS A 66 15.93 -13.62 5.70
CA CYS A 66 14.85 -14.58 5.44
C CYS A 66 13.61 -14.25 6.29
N TRP A 67 13.81 -13.86 7.54
CA TRP A 67 12.76 -13.50 8.47
C TRP A 67 12.02 -12.23 8.03
N GLU A 68 12.73 -11.20 7.61
CA GLU A 68 12.14 -9.97 7.04
C GLU A 68 11.23 -10.28 5.84
N VAL A 69 11.69 -11.11 4.91
CA VAL A 69 10.90 -11.52 3.73
C VAL A 69 9.64 -12.30 4.14
N ILE A 70 9.74 -13.18 5.14
CA ILE A 70 8.59 -13.92 5.65
C ILE A 70 7.59 -12.97 6.32
N GLN A 71 8.07 -12.06 7.17
CA GLN A 71 7.22 -11.08 7.85
C GLN A 71 6.51 -10.16 6.87
N GLU A 72 7.20 -9.66 5.84
CA GLU A 72 6.58 -8.83 4.81
C GLU A 72 5.47 -9.60 4.07
N ARG A 73 5.71 -10.87 3.72
CA ARG A 73 4.71 -11.73 3.07
C ARG A 73 3.51 -12.04 3.97
N GLU A 74 3.73 -12.21 5.27
CA GLU A 74 2.64 -12.41 6.22
C GLU A 74 1.83 -11.13 6.45
N ALA A 75 2.49 -9.97 6.54
CA ALA A 75 1.83 -8.69 6.65
C ALA A 75 0.94 -8.43 5.42
N ARG A 76 1.44 -8.69 4.21
CA ARG A 76 0.66 -8.62 2.96
C ARG A 76 -0.56 -9.56 2.98
N ARG A 77 -0.36 -10.83 3.36
CA ARG A 77 -1.47 -11.81 3.46
C ARG A 77 -2.52 -11.42 4.50
N LYS A 78 -2.12 -10.84 5.63
CA LYS A 78 -3.06 -10.34 6.65
C LYS A 78 -3.90 -9.18 6.10
N VAL A 79 -3.30 -8.27 5.36
CA VAL A 79 -4.01 -7.16 4.70
C VAL A 79 -5.00 -7.70 3.66
N GLU A 80 -4.59 -8.66 2.84
CA GLU A 80 -5.48 -9.30 1.86
C GLU A 80 -6.63 -10.08 2.53
N PHE A 81 -6.36 -10.82 3.60
CA PHE A 81 -7.39 -11.55 4.34
C PHE A 81 -8.35 -10.62 5.08
N SER A 82 -7.86 -9.45 5.53
CA SER A 82 -8.70 -8.43 6.15
C SER A 82 -9.64 -7.73 5.16
N GLN A 83 -9.39 -7.83 3.84
CA GLN A 83 -10.27 -7.33 2.80
C GLN A 83 -11.40 -8.33 2.53
N THR A 84 -12.29 -8.50 3.52
CA THR A 84 -13.55 -9.21 3.29
C THR A 84 -14.42 -8.34 2.38
N GLN A 85 -14.81 -8.87 1.21
CA GLN A 85 -15.78 -8.17 0.36
C GLN A 85 -17.09 -8.03 1.12
N PRO A 86 -17.71 -6.83 1.15
CA PRO A 86 -19.04 -6.67 1.72
C PRO A 86 -20.01 -7.67 1.08
N THR A 87 -20.89 -8.25 1.88
CA THR A 87 -21.91 -9.15 1.35
C THR A 87 -22.82 -8.36 0.41
N THR A 88 -22.79 -8.70 -0.87
CA THR A 88 -23.67 -8.10 -1.88
C THR A 88 -25.03 -8.79 -1.81
N TYR A 89 -26.07 -8.04 -1.46
CA TYR A 89 -27.45 -8.50 -1.49
C TYR A 89 -28.12 -8.08 -2.80
N ALA A 90 -28.94 -8.97 -3.36
CA ALA A 90 -29.80 -8.61 -4.49
C ALA A 90 -30.89 -7.62 -4.02
N PRO A 91 -31.27 -6.63 -4.85
CA PRO A 91 -32.40 -5.76 -4.55
C PRO A 91 -33.68 -6.58 -4.33
N LEU A 92 -34.31 -6.42 -3.16
CA LEU A 92 -35.51 -7.20 -2.81
C LEU A 92 -36.77 -6.66 -3.51
N ILE A 93 -36.90 -5.33 -3.59
CA ILE A 93 -38.09 -4.66 -4.10
C ILE A 93 -37.67 -3.38 -4.84
N GLU A 94 -38.21 -3.20 -6.04
CA GLU A 94 -38.04 -1.97 -6.81
C GLU A 94 -39.35 -1.16 -6.83
N SER A 95 -39.31 0.06 -6.30
CA SER A 95 -40.42 1.01 -6.45
C SER A 95 -40.27 1.80 -7.75
N LYS A 96 -41.24 1.68 -8.65
CA LYS A 96 -41.31 2.55 -9.83
C LYS A 96 -41.80 3.94 -9.40
N LEU A 97 -40.87 4.89 -9.29
CA LEU A 97 -41.19 6.28 -9.07
C LEU A 97 -41.58 6.93 -10.40
N ASN A 98 -42.66 7.72 -10.41
CA ASN A 98 -43.13 8.41 -11.62
C ASN A 98 -42.14 9.48 -12.12
N LYS A 99 -41.31 10.01 -11.22
CA LYS A 99 -40.30 11.03 -11.49
C LYS A 99 -39.03 10.71 -10.69
N MET A 100 -37.90 11.18 -11.21
CA MET A 100 -36.63 11.11 -10.50
C MET A 100 -36.73 11.92 -9.19
N PRO A 101 -36.41 11.33 -8.03
CA PRO A 101 -36.37 12.06 -6.78
C PRO A 101 -35.12 12.94 -6.70
N ASN A 102 -35.21 14.06 -5.98
CA ASN A 102 -34.09 14.96 -5.75
C ASN A 102 -33.26 14.53 -4.54
N CYS A 103 -33.93 14.03 -3.49
CA CYS A 103 -33.28 13.63 -2.25
C CYS A 103 -34.08 12.52 -1.56
N MET A 104 -33.41 11.78 -0.67
CA MET A 104 -34.03 10.74 0.13
C MET A 104 -33.43 10.71 1.54
N ALA A 105 -34.24 10.34 2.53
CA ALA A 105 -33.82 10.06 3.89
C ALA A 105 -34.53 8.80 4.39
N ILE A 106 -33.92 8.09 5.34
CA ILE A 106 -34.49 6.88 5.94
C ILE A 106 -34.52 7.08 7.45
N SER A 107 -35.65 6.76 8.07
CA SER A 107 -35.78 6.67 9.53
C SER A 107 -36.76 5.56 9.86
N GLN A 108 -36.41 4.73 10.85
CA GLN A 108 -37.15 3.52 11.20
C GLN A 108 -37.50 2.67 9.95
N ASP A 109 -38.78 2.34 9.77
CA ASP A 109 -39.31 1.52 8.68
C ASP A 109 -39.81 2.35 7.49
N TYR A 110 -39.42 3.64 7.42
CA TYR A 110 -39.92 4.58 6.44
C TYR A 110 -38.80 5.22 5.60
N VAL A 111 -39.10 5.41 4.33
CA VAL A 111 -38.28 6.13 3.36
C VAL A 111 -38.99 7.41 2.98
N PHE A 112 -38.33 8.53 3.19
CA PHE A 112 -38.77 9.86 2.81
C PHE A 112 -38.12 10.21 1.48
N ILE A 113 -38.93 10.51 0.47
CA ILE A 113 -38.46 10.80 -0.88
C ILE A 113 -38.93 12.21 -1.24
N GLY A 114 -37.97 13.13 -1.37
CA GLY A 114 -38.20 14.49 -1.82
C GLY A 114 -38.08 14.60 -3.33
N GLY A 115 -38.96 15.37 -3.94
CA GLY A 115 -38.96 15.58 -5.38
C GLY A 115 -39.62 16.90 -5.76
N ALA A 116 -40.08 16.95 -7.00
CA ALA A 116 -40.72 18.15 -7.51
C ALA A 116 -42.01 18.45 -6.76
N LYS A 117 -42.16 19.69 -6.28
CA LYS A 117 -43.37 20.20 -5.60
C LYS A 117 -43.75 19.49 -4.30
N GLY A 118 -42.83 18.77 -3.66
CA GLY A 118 -43.21 17.98 -2.51
C GLY A 118 -42.26 16.89 -2.06
N PHE A 119 -42.74 16.10 -1.10
CA PHE A 119 -42.11 14.86 -0.68
C PHE A 119 -43.17 13.77 -0.44
N SER A 120 -42.71 12.54 -0.35
CA SER A 120 -43.56 11.36 -0.17
C SER A 120 -42.90 10.36 0.77
N ILE A 121 -43.72 9.59 1.48
CA ILE A 121 -43.30 8.64 2.50
C ILE A 121 -43.69 7.25 2.02
N TYR A 122 -42.72 6.35 2.01
CA TYR A 122 -42.89 4.95 1.65
C TYR A 122 -42.52 4.07 2.83
N ASN A 123 -43.20 2.93 2.96
CA ASN A 123 -42.78 1.89 3.89
C ASN A 123 -41.64 1.07 3.25
N LEU A 124 -40.57 0.86 3.99
CA LEU A 124 -39.33 0.22 3.52
C LEU A 124 -39.55 -1.23 3.07
N TYR A 125 -40.38 -1.99 3.80
CA TYR A 125 -40.60 -3.41 3.55
C TYR A 125 -41.59 -3.71 2.43
N SER A 126 -42.62 -2.87 2.29
CA SER A 126 -43.68 -3.07 1.29
C SER A 126 -43.49 -2.24 0.02
N ALA A 127 -42.58 -1.26 0.05
CA ALA A 127 -42.39 -0.25 -0.99
C ALA A 127 -43.69 0.48 -1.38
N LYS A 128 -44.70 0.50 -0.49
CA LYS A 128 -45.97 1.18 -0.70
C LYS A 128 -45.90 2.60 -0.18
N ARG A 129 -46.49 3.53 -0.94
CA ARG A 129 -46.63 4.93 -0.53
C ARG A 129 -47.63 5.01 0.63
N VAL A 130 -47.15 5.46 1.78
CA VAL A 130 -47.95 5.71 2.99
C VAL A 130 -48.55 7.11 2.93
N TYR A 131 -47.74 8.09 2.52
CA TYR A 131 -48.14 9.49 2.52
C TYR A 131 -47.50 10.28 1.37
N GLY A 132 -48.13 11.38 0.97
CA GLY A 132 -47.62 12.30 -0.04
C GLY A 132 -48.00 13.74 0.27
N TRP A 133 -46.99 14.61 0.36
CA TRP A 133 -47.14 16.04 0.53
C TRP A 133 -46.77 16.76 -0.77
N GLU A 134 -47.75 17.05 -1.62
CA GLU A 134 -47.56 17.68 -2.94
C GLU A 134 -47.99 19.17 -2.97
N LYS A 135 -48.04 19.82 -1.79
CA LYS A 135 -48.51 21.21 -1.66
C LYS A 135 -47.40 22.25 -1.79
N LEU A 136 -46.15 21.84 -1.94
CA LEU A 136 -45.03 22.78 -2.03
C LEU A 136 -44.99 23.37 -3.45
N LYS A 137 -44.83 24.69 -3.55
CA LYS A 137 -44.61 25.35 -4.83
C LYS A 137 -43.19 25.18 -5.34
N VAL A 138 -42.29 24.83 -4.43
CA VAL A 138 -40.85 24.71 -4.63
C VAL A 138 -40.46 23.25 -4.44
N ASP A 139 -39.38 22.86 -5.11
CA ASP A 139 -38.85 21.50 -5.04
C ASP A 139 -38.07 21.28 -3.75
N VAL A 140 -38.16 20.07 -3.21
CA VAL A 140 -37.42 19.67 -2.01
C VAL A 140 -36.01 19.25 -2.43
N THR A 141 -34.99 19.89 -1.85
CA THR A 141 -33.57 19.68 -2.20
C THR A 141 -32.87 18.74 -1.24
N SER A 142 -33.24 18.78 0.04
CA SER A 142 -32.73 17.84 1.05
C SER A 142 -33.82 17.54 2.08
N ILE A 143 -33.72 16.36 2.67
CA ILE A 143 -34.57 15.94 3.79
C ILE A 143 -33.64 15.39 4.85
N TRP A 144 -33.82 15.86 6.08
CA TRP A 144 -33.25 15.21 7.25
C TRP A 144 -34.36 14.52 8.03
N ALA A 145 -34.11 13.32 8.53
CA ALA A 145 -35.08 12.59 9.34
C ALA A 145 -34.36 12.04 10.57
N THR A 146 -34.96 12.22 11.75
CA THR A 146 -34.44 11.70 13.00
C THR A 146 -35.54 11.01 13.80
N ASP A 147 -35.17 9.90 14.40
CA ASP A 147 -36.03 9.11 15.25
C ASP A 147 -36.03 9.67 16.67
N LEU A 148 -37.21 10.02 17.19
CA LEU A 148 -37.44 10.47 18.57
C LEU A 148 -38.04 9.36 19.44
N GLY A 149 -38.10 8.12 18.95
CA GLY A 149 -38.62 6.93 19.63
C GLY A 149 -40.10 6.69 19.37
N SER A 150 -40.96 7.67 19.66
CA SER A 150 -42.40 7.58 19.39
C SER A 150 -42.83 8.22 18.08
N GLU A 151 -42.04 9.17 17.59
CA GLU A 151 -42.32 10.00 16.41
C GLU A 151 -41.03 10.21 15.62
N ILE A 152 -41.16 10.54 14.34
CA ILE A 152 -40.04 10.88 13.46
C ILE A 152 -40.09 12.38 13.18
N LEU A 153 -39.04 13.10 13.53
CA LEU A 153 -38.87 14.49 13.11
C LEU A 153 -38.26 14.52 11.71
N ILE A 154 -38.99 15.13 10.79
CA ILE A 154 -38.63 15.30 9.38
C ILE A 154 -38.38 16.79 9.14
N VAL A 155 -37.27 17.10 8.50
CA VAL A 155 -36.85 18.47 8.19
C VAL A 155 -36.50 18.55 6.69
N PRO A 156 -37.50 18.72 5.81
CA PRO A 156 -37.28 19.10 4.42
C PRO A 156 -36.75 20.53 4.30
N VAL A 157 -35.82 20.71 3.38
CA VAL A 157 -35.31 22.00 2.91
C VAL A 157 -35.66 22.15 1.44
N ASP A 158 -36.25 23.28 1.07
CA ASP A 158 -36.60 23.58 -0.32
C ASP A 158 -35.45 24.29 -1.07
N GLU A 159 -35.63 24.52 -2.37
CA GLU A 159 -34.66 25.25 -3.22
C GLU A 159 -34.41 26.69 -2.76
N MET A 160 -35.37 27.30 -2.05
CA MET A 160 -35.24 28.65 -1.49
C MET A 160 -34.52 28.65 -0.13
N GLY A 161 -34.12 27.48 0.39
CA GLY A 161 -33.51 27.33 1.71
C GLY A 161 -34.52 27.40 2.87
N THR A 162 -35.83 27.33 2.58
CA THR A 162 -36.87 27.29 3.61
C THR A 162 -36.87 25.92 4.27
N VAL A 163 -36.86 25.92 5.59
CA VAL A 163 -36.87 24.71 6.42
C VAL A 163 -38.25 24.55 7.05
N LEU A 164 -38.88 23.39 6.89
CA LEU A 164 -40.17 23.10 7.51
C LEU A 164 -40.07 21.83 8.37
N PRO A 165 -39.90 21.94 9.69
CA PRO A 165 -39.91 20.77 10.57
C PRO A 165 -41.33 20.20 10.69
N LEU A 166 -41.45 18.88 10.55
CA LEU A 166 -42.68 18.11 10.61
C LEU A 166 -42.48 16.90 11.51
N PHE A 167 -43.49 16.54 12.29
CA PHE A 167 -43.51 15.29 13.05
C PHE A 167 -44.39 14.28 12.32
N PHE A 168 -43.91 13.05 12.23
CA PHE A 168 -44.58 11.93 11.58
C PHE A 168 -44.71 10.75 12.54
#